data_AF-A0AAN8TF72-F1
#
_entry.id   AF-A0AAN8TF72-F1
#
_cell.length_a   1.000
_cell.length_b   1.000
_cell.length_c   1.000
_cell.angle_alpha   90.00
_cell.angle_beta   90.00
_cell.angle_gamma   90.00
#
_symmetry.space_group_name_H-M   'P 1'
#
loop_
_entity.id
_entity.type
_entity.pdbx_description
1 polymer ?
#
loop_
_entity_poly.entity_id
_entity_poly.type
_entity_poly.pdbx_seq_one_letter_code
_entity_poly.pdbx_strand_id
1 'polypeptide(L)'
;MGEMDTEIACIRVGTFHVIPVTSPKLAREFLHIQDSIFSSRSICMSANLISNGYLTSVLLPIGDQWTKMRRILASHVLSPTSLQWLHHKRVEEADHLHRFIYNQCKNQGVINLRKVTRRYSGNVIRIMIFSKRLCEIIGEDEQVDELFTLLEYLHAFGISNYFPWLRSIFGKMTTNLWKKTSLMFLSCSKILMGIH
;
A
#
# COMPACT_ATOMS: atom_id res chain seq x y z
N MET A 1 6.02 12.79 22.69
CA MET A 1 4.89 12.14 23.42
C MET A 1 5.37 11.33 24.61
N GLY A 2 6.56 10.72 24.57
CA GLY A 2 7.23 10.21 25.79
C GLY A 2 7.53 11.28 26.86
N GLU A 3 7.56 12.56 26.47
CA GLU A 3 7.71 13.70 27.41
C GLU A 3 6.40 14.22 28.03
N MET A 4 5.22 13.84 27.52
CA MET A 4 3.95 14.46 27.95
C MET A 4 3.08 13.57 28.86
N ASP A 5 3.48 12.32 29.14
CA ASP A 5 2.75 11.35 29.97
C ASP A 5 1.23 11.27 29.75
N THR A 6 0.77 11.57 28.52
CA THR A 6 -0.65 11.59 28.16
C THR A 6 -0.96 10.51 27.13
N GLU A 7 -1.94 9.68 27.46
CA GLU A 7 -2.40 8.57 26.62
C GLU A 7 -3.17 9.01 25.36
N ILE A 8 -3.74 10.21 25.40
CA ILE A 8 -4.48 10.87 24.31
C ILE A 8 -4.16 12.37 24.32
N ALA A 9 -3.95 12.95 23.14
CA ALA A 9 -3.75 14.39 22.99
C ALA A 9 -4.56 14.92 21.81
N CYS A 10 -4.81 16.23 21.78
CA CYS A 10 -5.41 16.92 20.64
C CYS A 10 -4.41 17.94 20.10
N ILE A 11 -3.92 17.72 18.89
CA ILE A 11 -2.91 18.56 18.24
C ILE A 11 -3.55 19.22 17.03
N ARG A 12 -3.51 20.55 16.98
CA ARG A 12 -3.98 21.28 15.80
C ARG A 12 -2.89 21.34 14.74
N VAL A 13 -3.16 20.78 13.57
CA VAL A 13 -2.29 20.81 12.39
C VAL A 13 -3.00 21.53 11.26
N GLY A 14 -2.63 22.79 11.03
CA GLY A 14 -3.30 23.65 10.07
C GLY A 14 -4.78 23.85 10.41
N THR A 15 -5.67 23.42 9.53
CA THR A 15 -7.13 23.51 9.73
C THR A 15 -7.74 22.27 10.39
N PHE A 16 -6.95 21.23 10.66
CA PHE A 16 -7.44 19.96 11.20
C PHE A 16 -6.94 19.70 12.62
N HIS A 17 -7.73 18.94 13.38
CA HIS A 17 -7.31 18.39 14.67
C HIS A 17 -6.87 16.94 14.49
N VAL A 18 -5.67 16.63 14.95
CA VAL A 18 -5.10 15.28 14.95
C VAL A 18 -5.08 14.79 16.40
N ILE A 19 -5.71 13.64 16.62
CA ILE A 19 -5.83 13.04 17.96
C ILE A 19 -4.96 11.78 18.00
N PRO A 20 -3.67 11.88 18.39
CA PRO A 20 -2.86 10.69 18.62
C PRO A 20 -3.33 9.96 19.87
N VAL A 21 -3.51 8.65 19.75
CA VAL A 21 -3.84 7.74 20.85
C VAL A 21 -2.69 6.75 20.99
N THR A 22 -2.09 6.69 22.18
CA THR A 22 -0.94 5.80 22.46
C THR A 22 -1.29 4.63 23.38
N SER A 23 -2.39 4.74 24.13
CA SER A 23 -2.85 3.67 25.02
C SER A 23 -3.52 2.54 24.25
N PRO A 24 -3.09 1.28 24.39
CA PRO A 24 -3.73 0.13 23.75
C PRO A 24 -5.19 -0.06 24.15
N LYS A 25 -5.55 0.31 25.40
CA LYS A 25 -6.93 0.24 25.90
C LYS A 25 -7.83 1.20 25.12
N LEU A 26 -7.39 2.45 24.96
CA LEU A 26 -8.12 3.46 24.17
C LEU A 26 -8.14 3.07 22.69
N ALA A 27 -7.03 2.58 22.12
CA ALA A 27 -6.99 2.12 20.75
C ALA A 27 -8.02 1.01 20.49
N ARG A 28 -8.21 0.06 21.43
CA ARG A 28 -9.25 -0.97 21.34
C ARG A 28 -10.66 -0.38 21.36
N GLU A 29 -10.89 0.63 22.21
CA GLU A 29 -12.19 1.29 22.28
C GLU A 29 -12.58 1.89 20.92
N PHE A 30 -11.69 2.64 20.28
CA PHE A 30 -12.00 3.31 19.01
C PHE A 30 -11.90 2.40 17.77
N LEU A 31 -10.94 1.46 17.73
CA LEU A 31 -10.68 0.63 16.55
C LEU A 31 -11.50 -0.67 16.51
N HIS A 32 -12.07 -1.10 17.64
CA HIS A 32 -12.85 -2.35 17.72
C HIS A 32 -14.26 -2.13 18.26
N ILE A 33 -14.43 -1.45 19.40
CA ILE A 33 -15.76 -1.29 20.01
C ILE A 33 -16.58 -0.23 19.27
N GLN A 34 -15.94 0.88 18.90
CA GLN A 34 -16.57 2.02 18.21
C GLN A 34 -16.12 2.14 16.76
N ASP A 35 -15.71 1.03 16.14
CA ASP A 35 -15.14 1.00 14.79
C ASP A 35 -16.07 1.62 13.74
N SER A 36 -17.38 1.40 13.84
CA SER A 36 -18.39 1.99 12.96
C SER A 36 -18.34 3.52 12.90
N ILE A 37 -17.97 4.19 14.00
CA ILE A 37 -17.86 5.65 14.09
C ILE A 37 -16.49 6.12 13.58
N PHE A 38 -15.41 5.43 13.98
CA PHE A 38 -14.03 5.88 13.74
C PHE A 38 -13.36 5.26 12.53
N SER A 39 -14.05 4.41 11.78
CA SER A 39 -13.47 3.74 10.61
C SER A 39 -13.25 4.68 9.43
N SER A 40 -13.92 5.83 9.38
CA SER A 40 -13.81 6.79 8.27
C SER A 40 -12.36 7.19 7.99
N ARG A 41 -12.00 7.28 6.69
CA ARG A 41 -10.65 7.66 6.26
C ARG A 41 -10.62 9.10 5.80
N SER A 42 -9.65 9.87 6.27
CA SER A 42 -9.40 11.22 5.76
C SER A 42 -9.00 11.15 4.27
N ILE A 43 -9.61 12.00 3.45
CA ILE A 43 -9.28 12.10 2.03
C ILE A 43 -7.86 12.63 1.88
N CYS A 44 -6.96 11.82 1.31
CA CYS A 44 -5.57 12.18 1.04
C CYS A 44 -5.39 12.48 -0.46
N MET A 45 -4.63 13.52 -0.80
CA MET A 45 -4.34 13.89 -2.19
C MET A 45 -3.57 12.78 -2.91
N SER A 46 -2.57 12.19 -2.27
CA SER A 46 -1.82 11.04 -2.84
C SER A 46 -2.77 9.87 -3.09
N ALA A 47 -3.60 9.51 -2.11
CA ALA A 47 -4.56 8.42 -2.27
C ALA A 47 -5.55 8.68 -3.42
N ASN A 48 -6.01 9.92 -3.60
CA ASN A 48 -6.88 10.30 -4.71
C ASN A 48 -6.20 10.15 -6.08
N LEU A 49 -4.95 10.60 -6.21
CA LEU A 49 -4.19 10.48 -7.47
C LEU A 49 -3.91 9.02 -7.81
N ILE A 50 -3.52 8.25 -6.81
CA ILE A 50 -3.08 6.85 -6.96
C ILE A 50 -4.25 5.92 -7.27
N SER A 51 -5.42 6.23 -6.72
CA SER A 51 -6.64 5.46 -6.95
C SER A 51 -7.46 5.96 -8.15
N ASN A 52 -6.93 6.89 -8.95
CA ASN A 52 -7.63 7.54 -10.05
C ASN A 52 -9.03 8.04 -9.64
N GLY A 53 -9.10 8.84 -8.57
CA GLY A 53 -10.37 9.34 -8.03
C GLY A 53 -11.16 8.30 -7.25
N TYR A 54 -10.49 7.33 -6.63
CA TYR A 54 -11.08 6.27 -5.81
C TYR A 54 -11.98 5.29 -6.56
N LEU A 55 -11.94 5.24 -7.89
CA LEU A 55 -12.92 4.46 -8.68
C LEU A 55 -12.85 2.93 -8.47
N THR A 56 -11.71 2.36 -8.06
CA THR A 56 -11.51 0.89 -7.97
C THR A 56 -10.54 0.42 -6.87
N SER A 57 -10.31 1.23 -5.82
CA SER A 57 -9.16 1.03 -4.93
C SER A 57 -9.49 0.58 -3.51
N VAL A 58 -8.60 -0.19 -2.88
CA VAL A 58 -8.57 -0.45 -1.41
C VAL A 58 -8.56 0.85 -0.60
N LEU A 59 -8.15 1.96 -1.23
CA LEU A 59 -8.14 3.31 -0.66
C LEU A 59 -9.49 4.03 -0.72
N LEU A 60 -10.54 3.42 -1.29
CA LEU A 60 -11.91 3.95 -1.32
C LEU A 60 -12.34 4.47 0.08
N PRO A 61 -13.06 5.60 0.14
CA PRO A 61 -13.79 5.97 1.35
C PRO A 61 -14.70 4.83 1.80
N ILE A 62 -14.93 4.73 3.11
CA ILE A 62 -15.79 3.67 3.65
C ILE A 62 -17.20 3.80 3.09
N GLY A 63 -17.70 2.68 2.57
CA GLY A 63 -19.02 2.52 2.00
C GLY A 63 -19.20 1.08 1.51
N ASP A 64 -20.39 0.78 0.98
CA ASP A 64 -20.76 -0.58 0.58
C ASP A 64 -19.77 -1.24 -0.38
N GLN A 65 -19.24 -0.48 -1.34
CA GLN A 65 -18.25 -1.01 -2.30
C GLN A 65 -16.96 -1.42 -1.61
N TRP A 66 -16.43 -0.58 -0.74
CA TRP A 66 -15.22 -0.89 0.01
C TRP A 66 -15.42 -2.07 0.95
N THR A 67 -16.55 -2.14 1.65
CA THR A 67 -16.88 -3.25 2.55
C THR A 67 -17.00 -4.57 1.77
N LYS A 68 -17.66 -4.57 0.61
CA LYS A 68 -17.77 -5.74 -0.27
C LYS A 68 -16.39 -6.21 -0.74
N MET A 69 -15.54 -5.29 -1.22
CA MET A 69 -14.20 -5.63 -1.69
C MET A 69 -13.31 -6.17 -0.57
N ARG A 70 -13.32 -5.54 0.61
CA ARG A 70 -12.61 -6.03 1.79
C ARG A 70 -13.06 -7.44 2.16
N ARG A 71 -14.38 -7.70 2.18
CA ARG A 71 -14.93 -9.02 2.47
C ARG A 71 -14.43 -10.06 1.47
N ILE A 72 -14.45 -9.76 0.17
CA ILE A 72 -13.94 -10.66 -0.88
C ILE A 72 -12.46 -10.97 -0.68
N LEU A 73 -11.63 -9.93 -0.44
CA LEU A 73 -10.21 -10.13 -0.19
C LEU A 73 -9.96 -11.01 1.05
N ALA A 74 -10.67 -10.76 2.15
CA ALA A 74 -10.52 -11.52 3.38
C ALA A 74 -11.02 -12.98 3.24
N SER A 75 -12.15 -13.20 2.57
CA SER A 75 -12.78 -14.53 2.50
C SER A 75 -12.25 -15.42 1.38
N HIS A 76 -11.75 -14.84 0.29
CA HIS A 76 -11.33 -15.61 -0.89
C HIS A 76 -9.84 -15.49 -1.21
N VAL A 77 -9.23 -14.32 -1.08
CA VAL A 77 -7.83 -14.12 -1.49
C VAL A 77 -6.88 -14.44 -0.33
N LEU A 78 -7.19 -13.93 0.86
CA LEU A 78 -6.35 -13.98 2.05
C LEU A 78 -6.89 -14.95 3.11
N SER A 79 -7.85 -15.81 2.74
CA SER A 79 -8.39 -16.78 3.69
C SER A 79 -7.38 -17.88 4.02
N PRO A 80 -7.48 -18.51 5.20
CA PRO A 80 -6.59 -19.61 5.59
C PRO A 80 -6.54 -20.72 4.54
N THR A 81 -7.68 -21.08 3.95
CA THR A 81 -7.78 -22.09 2.89
C THR A 81 -7.00 -21.69 1.64
N SER A 82 -7.16 -20.45 1.16
CA SER A 82 -6.43 -19.96 -0.02
C SER A 82 -4.93 -19.84 0.27
N LEU A 83 -4.55 -19.42 1.48
CA LEU A 83 -3.15 -19.39 1.90
C LEU A 83 -2.55 -20.79 1.98
N GLN A 84 -3.31 -21.79 2.42
CA GLN A 84 -2.85 -23.19 2.44
C GLN A 84 -2.72 -23.76 1.02
N TRP A 85 -3.69 -23.48 0.15
CA TRP A 85 -3.64 -23.91 -1.25
C TRP A 85 -2.43 -23.33 -2.01
N LEU A 86 -2.12 -22.05 -1.76
CA LEU A 86 -0.97 -21.35 -2.36
C LEU A 86 0.34 -21.55 -1.58
N HIS A 87 0.36 -22.41 -0.56
CA HIS A 87 1.55 -22.61 0.28
C HIS A 87 2.76 -23.05 -0.55
N HIS A 88 2.59 -24.03 -1.43
CA HIS A 88 3.67 -24.56 -2.27
C HIS A 88 4.35 -23.45 -3.09
N LYS A 89 3.57 -22.53 -3.68
CA LYS A 89 4.10 -21.41 -4.47
C LYS A 89 4.90 -20.42 -3.63
N ARG A 90 4.49 -20.19 -2.38
CA ARG A 90 5.23 -19.30 -1.47
C ARG A 90 6.53 -19.93 -0.99
N VAL A 91 6.53 -21.23 -0.75
CA VAL A 91 7.74 -21.99 -0.42
C VAL A 91 8.72 -21.95 -1.59
N GLU A 92 8.25 -22.18 -2.81
CA GLU A 92 9.09 -22.10 -4.01
C GLU A 92 9.75 -20.71 -4.17
N GLU A 93 8.99 -19.62 -3.96
CA GLU A 93 9.58 -18.28 -4.02
C GLU A 93 10.56 -18.00 -2.86
N ALA A 94 10.34 -18.62 -1.69
CA ALA A 94 11.30 -18.55 -0.58
C ALA A 94 12.60 -19.32 -0.90
N ASP A 95 12.49 -20.47 -1.56
CA ASP A 95 13.65 -21.24 -2.02
C ASP A 95 14.45 -20.46 -3.06
N HIS A 96 13.79 -19.74 -3.97
CA HIS A 96 14.45 -18.83 -4.91
C HIS A 96 15.23 -17.73 -4.19
N LEU A 97 14.61 -17.08 -3.21
CA LEU A 97 15.28 -16.06 -2.40
C LEU A 97 16.50 -16.64 -1.67
N HIS A 98 16.34 -17.81 -1.05
CA HIS A 98 17.42 -18.49 -0.34
C HIS A 98 18.60 -18.81 -1.27
N ARG A 99 18.32 -19.35 -2.47
CA ARG A 99 19.33 -19.67 -3.47
C ARG A 99 20.08 -18.43 -3.97
N PHE A 100 19.36 -17.32 -4.18
CA PHE A 100 19.96 -16.04 -4.55
C PHE A 100 20.94 -15.55 -3.46
N ILE A 101 20.50 -15.53 -2.20
CA ILE A 101 21.33 -15.11 -1.07
C ILE A 101 22.57 -16.01 -0.94
N TYR A 102 22.38 -17.32 -1.00
CA TYR A 102 23.48 -18.29 -0.90
C TYR A 102 24.55 -18.06 -1.98
N ASN A 103 24.13 -17.85 -3.23
CA ASN A 103 25.05 -17.58 -4.34
C ASN A 103 25.81 -16.25 -4.15
N GLN A 104 25.14 -15.21 -3.68
CA GLN A 104 25.78 -13.93 -3.39
C GLN A 104 26.82 -14.06 -2.27
N CYS A 105 26.47 -14.76 -1.19
CA CYS A 105 27.41 -15.02 -0.08
C CYS A 105 28.63 -15.82 -0.54
N LYS A 106 28.44 -16.85 -1.39
CA LYS A 106 29.53 -17.65 -1.96
C LYS A 106 30.51 -16.79 -2.77
N ASN A 107 29.99 -15.79 -3.49
CA ASN A 107 30.79 -14.89 -4.31
C ASN A 107 31.31 -13.66 -3.53
N GLN A 108 31.20 -13.64 -2.19
CA GLN A 108 31.55 -12.50 -1.33
C GLN A 108 30.86 -11.19 -1.75
N GLY A 109 29.66 -11.29 -2.35
CA GLY A 109 28.90 -10.16 -2.84
C GLY A 109 28.18 -9.40 -1.72
N VAL A 110 28.03 -8.08 -1.90
CA VAL A 110 27.21 -7.24 -1.02
C VAL A 110 25.74 -7.38 -1.42
N ILE A 111 24.87 -7.65 -0.43
CA ILE A 111 23.44 -7.84 -0.65
C ILE A 111 22.67 -6.58 -0.20
N ASN A 112 21.92 -5.98 -1.12
CA ASN A 112 20.96 -4.93 -0.77
C ASN A 112 19.65 -5.56 -0.30
N LEU A 113 19.49 -5.72 1.01
CA LEU A 113 18.29 -6.33 1.61
C LEU A 113 16.99 -5.61 1.23
N ARG A 114 17.00 -4.28 1.10
CA ARG A 114 15.81 -3.51 0.70
C ARG A 114 15.31 -3.98 -0.67
N LYS A 115 16.19 -4.05 -1.67
CA LYS A 115 15.81 -4.49 -3.03
C LYS A 115 15.33 -5.93 -3.03
N VAL A 116 16.08 -6.81 -2.36
CA VAL A 116 15.79 -8.25 -2.30
C VAL A 116 14.45 -8.53 -1.62
N THR A 117 14.16 -7.90 -0.49
CA THR A 117 12.88 -8.07 0.22
C THR A 117 11.71 -7.48 -0.58
N ARG A 118 11.88 -6.31 -1.21
CA ARG A 118 10.85 -5.72 -2.07
C ARG A 118 10.48 -6.67 -3.22
N ARG A 119 11.49 -7.22 -3.89
CA ARG A 119 11.31 -8.18 -4.98
C ARG A 119 10.59 -9.45 -4.51
N TYR A 120 11.04 -10.03 -3.41
CA TYR A 120 10.39 -11.21 -2.81
C TYR A 120 8.91 -10.94 -2.47
N SER A 121 8.62 -9.84 -1.78
CA SER A 121 7.24 -9.48 -1.43
C SER A 121 6.36 -9.24 -2.65
N GLY A 122 6.88 -8.54 -3.67
CA GLY A 122 6.18 -8.32 -4.93
C GLY A 122 5.88 -9.62 -5.68
N ASN A 123 6.84 -10.53 -5.72
CA ASN A 123 6.71 -11.84 -6.36
C ASN A 123 5.69 -12.73 -5.67
N VAL A 124 5.75 -12.82 -4.34
CA VAL A 124 4.78 -13.60 -3.56
C VAL A 124 3.35 -13.11 -3.85
N ILE A 125 3.11 -11.80 -3.80
CA ILE A 125 1.78 -11.22 -4.09
C ILE A 125 1.35 -11.53 -5.53
N ARG A 126 2.23 -11.36 -6.52
CA ARG A 126 1.93 -11.63 -7.93
C ARG A 126 1.62 -13.11 -8.20
N ILE A 127 2.38 -14.01 -7.61
CA ILE A 127 2.17 -15.45 -7.76
C ILE A 127 0.84 -15.85 -7.09
N MET A 128 0.50 -15.23 -5.96
CA MET A 128 -0.77 -15.48 -5.29
C MET A 128 -1.98 -14.98 -6.10
N ILE A 129 -1.89 -13.80 -6.72
CA ILE A 129 -3.02 -13.18 -7.43
C ILE A 129 -3.13 -13.65 -8.88
N PHE A 130 -2.01 -13.65 -9.61
CA PHE A 130 -1.97 -13.89 -11.06
C PHE A 130 -1.40 -15.25 -11.44
N SER A 131 -0.90 -16.03 -10.46
CA SER A 131 -0.14 -17.26 -10.73
C SER A 131 1.05 -17.05 -11.68
N LYS A 132 1.59 -15.82 -11.73
CA LYS A 132 2.73 -15.42 -12.55
C LYS A 132 3.84 -14.90 -11.66
N ARG A 133 5.06 -15.33 -11.97
CA ARG A 133 6.29 -14.83 -11.35
C ARG A 133 6.85 -13.68 -12.18
N LEU A 134 7.53 -12.76 -11.50
CA LEU A 134 8.40 -11.77 -12.11
C LEU A 134 9.70 -12.47 -12.52
N CYS A 135 9.92 -12.65 -13.82
CA CYS A 135 11.16 -13.24 -14.30
C CYS A 135 12.28 -12.19 -14.26
N GLU A 136 13.53 -12.59 -14.46
CA GLU A 136 14.67 -11.67 -14.66
C GLU A 136 14.62 -10.99 -16.05
N ILE A 137 13.43 -10.57 -16.49
CA ILE A 137 13.28 -9.79 -17.72
C ILE A 137 13.53 -8.32 -17.37
N ILE A 138 14.34 -7.67 -18.19
CA ILE A 138 14.72 -6.25 -18.03
C ILE A 138 13.44 -5.40 -17.89
N GLY A 139 13.37 -4.58 -16.83
CA GLY A 139 12.27 -3.64 -16.57
C GLY A 139 11.28 -4.06 -15.47
N GLU A 140 11.32 -5.31 -15.01
CA GLU A 140 10.38 -5.78 -14.00
C GLU A 140 10.73 -5.36 -12.55
N ASP A 141 12.04 -5.22 -12.23
CA ASP A 141 12.48 -4.64 -10.94
C ASP A 141 12.03 -3.18 -10.78
N GLU A 142 11.98 -2.44 -11.90
CA GLU A 142 11.52 -1.05 -11.94
C GLU A 142 10.05 -0.95 -11.50
N GLN A 143 9.21 -1.89 -11.94
CA GLN A 143 7.79 -1.92 -11.56
C GLN A 143 7.57 -2.18 -10.06
N VAL A 144 8.40 -3.02 -9.44
CA VAL A 144 8.33 -3.26 -7.99
C VAL A 144 8.80 -2.02 -7.23
N ASP A 145 9.92 -1.40 -7.65
CA ASP A 145 10.41 -0.18 -7.01
C ASP A 145 9.44 1.00 -7.17
N GLU A 146 8.77 1.13 -8.32
CA GLU A 146 7.68 2.10 -8.54
C GLU A 146 6.50 1.86 -7.59
N LEU A 147 6.07 0.60 -7.41
CA LEU A 147 5.00 0.27 -6.47
C LEU A 147 5.37 0.66 -5.03
N PHE A 148 6.60 0.40 -4.61
CA PHE A 148 7.06 0.80 -3.27
C PHE A 148 7.22 2.32 -3.14
N THR A 149 7.65 3.00 -4.20
CA THR A 149 7.70 4.47 -4.26
C THR A 149 6.30 5.07 -4.11
N LEU A 150 5.30 4.45 -4.75
CA LEU A 150 3.91 4.83 -4.62
C LEU A 150 3.39 4.66 -3.19
N LEU A 151 3.74 3.54 -2.54
CA LEU A 151 3.42 3.30 -1.14
C LEU A 151 4.08 4.33 -0.22
N GLU A 152 5.32 4.75 -0.51
CA GLU A 152 5.99 5.83 0.22
C GLU A 152 5.19 7.14 0.09
N TYR A 153 4.74 7.53 -1.10
CA TYR A 153 3.89 8.71 -1.28
C TYR A 153 2.51 8.61 -0.63
N LEU A 154 1.94 7.40 -0.51
CA LEU A 154 0.67 7.17 0.20
C LEU A 154 0.79 7.41 1.69
N HIS A 155 1.90 6.95 2.29
CA HIS A 155 2.13 7.01 3.74
C HIS A 155 2.91 8.26 4.16
N ALA A 156 3.47 9.01 3.21
CA ALA A 156 4.14 10.28 3.47
C ALA A 156 3.17 11.29 4.10
N PHE A 157 3.70 12.08 5.03
CA PHE A 157 2.99 13.21 5.60
C PHE A 157 2.78 14.29 4.53
N GLY A 158 1.63 14.25 3.87
CA GLY A 158 1.26 15.24 2.86
C GLY A 158 0.78 16.53 3.52
N ILE A 159 1.62 17.57 3.55
CA ILE A 159 1.28 18.90 4.10
C ILE A 159 0.00 19.45 3.43
N SER A 160 -0.18 19.21 2.13
CA SER A 160 -1.38 19.61 1.38
C SER A 160 -2.68 18.99 1.90
N ASN A 161 -2.63 17.89 2.67
CA ASN A 161 -3.80 17.30 3.29
C ASN A 161 -4.30 18.10 4.50
N TYR A 162 -3.44 18.89 5.13
CA TYR A 162 -3.75 19.66 6.36
C TYR A 162 -4.01 21.15 6.10
N PHE A 163 -3.61 21.65 4.93
CA PHE A 163 -3.71 23.05 4.55
C PHE A 163 -4.45 23.16 3.20
N PRO A 164 -5.77 23.38 3.20
CA PRO A 164 -6.60 23.36 1.98
C PRO A 164 -6.13 24.34 0.90
N TRP A 165 -5.55 25.48 1.26
CA TRP A 165 -5.04 26.47 0.32
C TRP A 165 -3.83 25.94 -0.50
N LEU A 166 -3.02 25.04 0.08
CA LEU A 166 -1.94 24.38 -0.66
C LEU A 166 -2.48 23.43 -1.73
N ARG A 167 -3.64 22.79 -1.51
CA ARG A 167 -4.26 21.91 -2.49
C ARG A 167 -4.61 22.65 -3.79
N SER A 168 -5.06 23.90 -3.71
CA SER A 168 -5.34 24.73 -4.90
C SER A 168 -4.07 25.14 -5.66
N ILE A 169 -2.95 25.34 -4.94
CA ILE A 169 -1.65 25.68 -5.54
C ILE A 169 -1.04 24.44 -6.21
N PHE A 170 -0.96 23.31 -5.49
CA PHE A 170 -0.39 22.08 -6.00
C PHE A 170 -1.28 21.39 -7.04
N GLY A 171 -2.61 21.47 -6.92
CA GLY A 171 -3.54 20.89 -7.88
C GLY A 171 -3.38 21.45 -9.30
N LYS A 172 -2.99 22.72 -9.43
CA LYS A 172 -2.67 23.36 -10.73
C LYS A 172 -1.31 22.90 -11.30
N MET A 173 -0.38 22.47 -10.45
CA MET A 173 0.97 22.04 -10.84
C MET A 173 1.00 20.54 -11.22
N THR A 174 0.21 19.70 -10.55
CA THR A 174 0.19 18.24 -10.75
C THR A 174 -0.53 17.79 -12.03
N THR A 175 -1.47 18.56 -12.58
CA THR A 175 -2.19 18.20 -13.82
C THR A 175 -1.28 18.10 -15.05
N ASN A 176 -0.16 18.84 -15.08
CA ASN A 176 0.77 18.85 -16.21
C ASN A 176 1.87 17.77 -16.11
N LEU A 177 2.32 17.41 -14.90
CA LEU A 177 3.30 16.33 -14.71
C LEU A 177 2.67 14.93 -14.76
N TRP A 178 1.42 14.76 -14.33
CA TRP A 178 0.79 13.43 -14.20
C TRP A 178 0.16 12.87 -15.49
N LYS A 179 -0.05 13.68 -16.54
CA LYS A 179 -0.40 13.15 -17.86
C LYS A 179 0.62 12.15 -18.40
N LYS A 180 1.88 12.24 -17.95
CA LYS A 180 2.98 11.37 -18.37
C LYS A 180 3.05 10.05 -17.58
N THR A 181 2.60 10.02 -16.33
CA THR A 181 2.64 8.83 -15.44
C THR A 181 1.31 8.04 -15.42
N SER A 182 0.19 8.63 -15.85
CA SER A 182 -1.11 7.96 -15.87
C SER A 182 -1.19 6.76 -16.86
N LEU A 183 -0.29 6.69 -17.84
CA LEU A 183 -0.18 5.56 -18.78
C LEU A 183 0.23 4.24 -18.11
N MET A 184 0.99 4.32 -17.01
CA MET A 184 1.48 3.16 -16.28
C MET A 184 0.39 2.51 -15.41
N PHE A 185 -0.46 3.32 -14.78
CA PHE A 185 -1.62 2.85 -14.01
C PHE A 185 -2.71 2.21 -14.88
N LEU A 186 -2.88 2.69 -16.12
CA LEU A 186 -3.80 2.05 -17.07
C LEU A 186 -3.37 0.61 -17.39
N SER A 187 -2.06 0.34 -17.41
CA SER A 187 -1.51 -0.99 -17.65
C SER A 187 -1.80 -1.95 -16.48
N CYS A 188 -1.58 -1.51 -15.23
CA CYS A 188 -1.91 -2.32 -14.05
C CYS A 188 -3.43 -2.56 -13.88
N SER A 189 -4.26 -1.57 -14.23
CA SER A 189 -5.72 -1.69 -14.19
C SER A 189 -6.25 -2.68 -15.24
N LYS A 190 -5.69 -2.68 -16.45
CA LYS A 190 -6.00 -3.67 -17.50
C LYS A 190 -5.60 -5.09 -17.11
N ILE A 191 -4.45 -5.25 -16.45
CA ILE A 191 -3.98 -6.55 -15.94
C ILE A 191 -4.89 -7.06 -14.80
N LEU A 192 -5.42 -6.18 -13.95
CA LEU A 192 -6.34 -6.56 -12.87
C LEU A 192 -7.78 -6.82 -13.32
N MET A 193 -8.23 -6.18 -14.41
CA MET A 193 -9.60 -6.33 -14.90
C MET A 193 -9.77 -7.37 -16.03
N GLY A 194 -8.68 -7.96 -16.54
CA GLY A 194 -8.77 -8.99 -17.59
C GLY A 194 -9.44 -8.49 -18.87
N ILE A 195 -9.39 -7.18 -19.13
CA ILE A 195 -9.92 -6.59 -20.36
C ILE A 195 -8.74 -6.54 -21.34
N HIS A 196 -8.76 -7.48 -22.27
CA HIS A 196 -7.91 -7.44 -23.46
C HIS A 196 -8.28 -6.25 -24.36
#